data_AF-A0AAE5VRR4-F1
#
_entry.id   AF-A0AAE5VRR4-F1
#
_cell.length_a   1.000
_cell.length_b   1.000
_cell.length_c   1.000
_cell.angle_alpha   90.00
_cell.angle_beta   90.00
_cell.angle_gamma   90.00
#
_symmetry.space_group_name_H-M   'P 1'
#
loop_
_entity.id
_entity.type
_entity.pdbx_description
1 polymer ?
#
loop_
_entity_poly.entity_id
_entity_poly.type
_entity_poly.pdbx_seq_one_letter_code
_entity_poly.pdbx_strand_id
1 'polypeptide(L)'
;MGDRNYKWYVAGSVDAEIFTSQSDTREDALAQAKSEYGDDPFVLIEADKSVVKPNFDADNIVSEIIEELAENNYDCWGDDGDEGAWGDTSSLERAIEKAVADWLTDVPPKTFCVDHFRNTEFFNGATA
;
A
#
# COMPACT_ATOMS: atom_id res chain seq x y z
N MET A 1 -28.92 6.09 -2.74
CA MET A 1 -27.95 5.30 -3.53
C MET A 1 -26.59 5.88 -3.23
N GLY A 2 -25.71 5.10 -2.60
CA GLY A 2 -24.42 5.54 -2.08
C GLY A 2 -23.48 6.03 -3.19
N ASP A 3 -22.57 6.91 -2.79
CA ASP A 3 -21.55 7.48 -3.66
C ASP A 3 -20.63 6.36 -4.18
N ARG A 4 -20.67 6.09 -5.49
CA ARG A 4 -20.02 4.90 -6.11
C ARG A 4 -18.49 4.91 -5.99
N ASN A 5 -17.93 6.03 -5.57
CA ASN A 5 -16.49 6.22 -5.40
C ASN A 5 -16.01 5.81 -4.00
N TYR A 6 -16.90 5.55 -3.06
CA TYR A 6 -16.53 5.08 -1.73
C TYR A 6 -16.69 3.56 -1.60
N LYS A 7 -15.77 2.95 -0.85
CA LYS A 7 -15.78 1.53 -0.49
C LYS A 7 -15.53 1.38 1.00
N TRP A 8 -15.89 0.22 1.54
CA TRP A 8 -15.64 -0.14 2.93
C TRP A 8 -14.41 -1.04 3.03
N TYR A 9 -13.55 -0.70 3.97
CA TYR A 9 -12.23 -1.26 4.21
C TYR A 9 -12.15 -1.76 5.64
N VAL A 10 -11.30 -2.75 5.88
CA VAL A 10 -11.02 -3.32 7.21
C VAL A 10 -9.54 -3.11 7.54
N ALA A 11 -9.26 -2.73 8.79
CA ALA A 11 -7.90 -2.65 9.34
C ALA A 11 -7.87 -3.19 10.77
N GLY A 12 -6.71 -3.72 11.19
CA GLY A 12 -6.50 -4.24 12.54
C GLY A 12 -6.32 -3.17 13.62
N SER A 13 -6.11 -1.91 13.24
CA SER A 13 -6.09 -0.76 14.16
C SER A 13 -6.25 0.56 13.38
N VAL A 14 -6.44 1.69 14.08
CA VAL A 14 -6.45 3.02 13.42
C VAL A 14 -5.06 3.49 13.04
N ASP A 15 -4.02 3.01 13.75
CA ASP A 15 -2.63 3.25 13.37
C ASP A 15 -2.21 2.36 12.19
N ALA A 16 -2.99 1.34 11.86
CA ALA A 16 -2.78 0.54 10.66
C ALA A 16 -3.21 1.38 9.45
N GLU A 17 -2.23 2.03 8.83
CA GLU A 17 -2.33 2.66 7.51
C GLU A 17 -2.64 1.63 6.41
N ILE A 18 -2.73 0.35 6.76
CA ILE A 18 -2.80 -0.79 5.87
C ILE A 18 -4.19 -1.44 5.98
N PHE A 19 -4.90 -1.48 4.86
CA PHE A 19 -6.26 -2.01 4.73
C PHE A 19 -6.29 -3.35 4.00
N THR A 20 -7.13 -4.30 4.41
CA THR A 20 -7.15 -5.68 3.89
C THR A 20 -8.37 -6.05 3.02
N SER A 21 -9.29 -5.12 2.78
CA SER A 21 -10.54 -5.41 2.04
C SER A 21 -11.08 -4.22 1.25
N GLN A 22 -11.89 -4.50 0.21
CA GLN A 22 -12.62 -3.46 -0.53
C GLN A 22 -14.05 -3.94 -0.80
N SER A 23 -14.97 -3.59 0.10
CA SER A 23 -16.38 -4.00 0.03
C SER A 23 -17.28 -2.88 -0.48
N ASP A 24 -18.32 -3.25 -1.22
CA ASP A 24 -19.34 -2.33 -1.73
C ASP A 24 -20.29 -1.86 -0.62
N THR A 25 -20.44 -2.65 0.43
CA THR A 25 -21.31 -2.37 1.56
C THR A 25 -20.55 -2.48 2.88
N ARG A 26 -21.04 -1.74 3.88
CA ARG A 26 -20.53 -1.80 5.25
C ARG A 26 -20.73 -3.19 5.85
N GLU A 27 -21.88 -3.80 5.57
CA GLU A 27 -22.28 -5.10 6.11
C GLU A 27 -21.35 -6.21 5.63
N ASP A 28 -20.94 -6.19 4.36
CA ASP A 28 -19.98 -7.14 3.80
C ASP A 28 -18.60 -6.98 4.45
N ALA A 29 -18.13 -5.73 4.60
CA ALA A 29 -16.86 -5.46 5.29
C ALA A 29 -16.90 -5.92 6.75
N LEU A 30 -18.00 -5.69 7.46
CA LEU A 30 -18.19 -6.14 8.83
C LEU A 30 -18.20 -7.67 8.95
N ALA A 31 -18.84 -8.36 8.00
CA ALA A 31 -18.86 -9.82 7.98
C ALA A 31 -17.45 -10.40 7.74
N GLN A 32 -16.69 -9.80 6.82
CA GLN A 32 -15.29 -10.16 6.60
C GLN A 32 -14.45 -9.90 7.85
N ALA A 33 -14.54 -8.71 8.44
CA ALA A 33 -13.76 -8.35 9.62
C ALA A 33 -13.98 -9.32 10.78
N LYS A 34 -15.24 -9.70 11.05
CA LYS A 34 -15.57 -10.71 12.06
C LYS A 34 -15.02 -12.09 11.74
N SER A 35 -14.95 -12.47 10.46
CA SER A 35 -14.35 -13.74 10.05
C SER A 35 -12.82 -13.74 10.20
N GLU A 36 -12.18 -12.58 10.03
CA GLU A 36 -10.72 -12.44 10.01
C GLU A 36 -10.15 -12.18 11.41
N TYR A 37 -10.75 -11.26 12.16
CA TYR A 37 -10.29 -10.82 13.48
C TYR A 37 -11.05 -11.50 14.64
N GLY A 38 -12.22 -12.10 14.40
CA GLY A 38 -13.00 -12.74 15.46
C GLY A 38 -13.38 -11.78 16.58
N ASP A 39 -12.82 -12.01 17.76
CA ASP A 39 -12.97 -11.17 18.95
C ASP A 39 -11.85 -10.12 19.10
N ASP A 40 -10.87 -10.05 18.19
CA ASP A 40 -9.82 -9.04 18.24
C ASP A 40 -10.35 -7.66 17.78
N PRO A 41 -9.74 -6.55 18.25
CA PRO A 41 -10.10 -5.22 17.78
C PRO A 41 -9.87 -5.04 16.28
N PHE A 42 -10.80 -4.35 15.62
CA PHE A 42 -10.65 -3.94 14.22
C PHE A 42 -11.38 -2.63 13.97
N VAL A 43 -11.14 -2.07 12.78
CA VAL A 43 -11.72 -0.81 12.33
C VAL A 43 -12.36 -1.03 10.98
N LEU A 44 -13.57 -0.49 10.80
CA LEU A 44 -14.19 -0.33 9.48
C LEU A 44 -14.04 1.10 9.02
N ILE A 45 -13.59 1.27 7.78
CA ILE A 45 -13.34 2.60 7.21
C ILE A 45 -14.05 2.69 5.87
N GLU A 46 -14.79 3.78 5.65
CA GLU A 46 -15.29 4.13 4.33
C GLU A 46 -14.30 5.13 3.69
N ALA A 47 -13.72 4.79 2.55
CA ALA A 47 -12.72 5.62 1.88
C ALA A 47 -12.86 5.65 0.36
N ASP A 48 -12.19 6.62 -0.28
CA ASP A 48 -12.21 6.78 -1.73
C ASP A 48 -11.43 5.65 -2.43
N LYS A 49 -12.12 4.92 -3.29
CA LYS A 49 -11.55 3.81 -4.07
C LYS A 49 -10.68 4.24 -5.25
N SER A 50 -10.77 5.52 -5.65
CA SER A 50 -10.02 6.04 -6.80
C SER A 50 -8.55 6.29 -6.46
N VAL A 51 -8.20 6.29 -5.17
CA VAL A 51 -6.85 6.61 -4.69
C VAL A 51 -6.34 5.50 -3.77
N VAL A 52 -6.25 4.29 -4.32
CA VAL A 52 -5.54 3.18 -3.66
C VAL A 52 -4.05 3.38 -3.91
N LYS A 53 -3.30 3.59 -2.83
CA LYS A 53 -1.84 3.73 -2.89
C LYS A 53 -1.19 2.45 -2.41
N PRO A 54 -0.34 1.80 -3.22
CA PRO A 54 0.52 0.76 -2.71
C PRO A 54 1.45 1.32 -1.64
N ASN A 55 1.64 0.53 -0.58
CA ASN A 55 2.63 0.80 0.42
C ASN A 55 3.93 0.10 0.00
N PHE A 56 4.88 0.86 -0.54
CA PHE A 56 6.20 0.37 -0.93
C PHE A 56 7.22 1.49 -0.79
N ASP A 57 8.44 1.14 -0.42
CA ASP A 57 9.55 2.06 -0.21
C ASP A 57 10.34 2.21 -1.53
N ALA A 58 9.97 3.21 -2.34
CA ALA A 58 10.59 3.44 -3.64
C ALA A 58 12.08 3.79 -3.53
N ASP A 59 12.45 4.55 -2.49
CA ASP A 59 13.84 4.94 -2.22
C ASP A 59 14.71 3.71 -1.95
N ASN A 60 14.24 2.80 -1.10
CA ASN A 60 14.96 1.56 -0.81
C ASN A 60 15.13 0.71 -2.08
N ILE A 61 14.09 0.58 -2.91
CA ILE A 61 14.16 -0.19 -4.16
C ILE A 61 15.17 0.45 -5.13
N VAL A 62 15.17 1.78 -5.27
CA VAL A 62 16.14 2.50 -6.11
C VAL A 62 17.56 2.25 -5.61
N SER A 63 17.78 2.30 -4.29
CA SER A 63 19.09 2.01 -3.68
C SER A 63 19.57 0.61 -4.02
N GLU A 64 18.72 -0.41 -3.82
CA GLU A 64 19.04 -1.82 -4.10
C GLU A 64 19.34 -2.06 -5.59
N ILE A 65 18.58 -1.42 -6.50
CA ILE A 65 18.85 -1.51 -7.95
C ILE A 65 20.22 -0.92 -8.28
N ILE A 66 20.55 0.23 -7.69
CA ILE A 66 21.83 0.90 -7.91
C ILE A 66 22.99 0.07 -7.36
N GLU A 67 22.84 -0.49 -6.16
CA GLU A 67 23.83 -1.35 -5.52
C GLU A 67 24.09 -2.61 -6.35
N GLU A 68 23.03 -3.33 -6.74
CA GLU A 68 23.14 -4.53 -7.59
C GLU A 68 23.80 -4.20 -8.94
N LEU A 69 23.50 -3.04 -9.51
CA LEU A 69 24.15 -2.58 -10.75
C LEU A 69 25.64 -2.31 -10.51
N ALA A 70 26.01 -1.66 -9.41
CA ALA A 70 27.40 -1.39 -9.03
C ALA A 70 28.20 -2.70 -8.86
N GLU A 71 27.68 -3.63 -8.04
CA GLU A 71 28.33 -4.90 -7.75
C GLU A 71 28.57 -5.74 -9.02
N ASN A 72 27.56 -5.81 -9.90
CA ASN A 72 27.67 -6.58 -11.14
C ASN A 72 28.51 -5.89 -12.23
N ASN A 73 28.84 -4.61 -12.07
CA ASN A 73 29.63 -3.83 -13.04
C ASN A 73 30.82 -3.14 -12.36
N TYR A 74 31.41 -3.79 -11.35
CA TYR A 74 32.55 -3.28 -10.58
C TYR A 74 33.67 -2.69 -11.44
N ASP A 75 34.02 -3.37 -12.55
CA ASP A 75 35.08 -2.90 -13.46
C ASP A 75 34.76 -1.55 -14.14
N CYS A 76 33.48 -1.17 -14.20
CA CYS A 76 33.00 0.08 -14.78
C CYS A 76 32.81 1.19 -13.74
N TRP A 77 32.37 0.85 -12.53
CA TRP A 77 31.86 1.83 -11.55
C TRP A 77 32.54 1.77 -10.17
N GLY A 78 33.38 0.77 -9.88
CA GLY A 78 34.03 0.59 -8.59
C GLY A 78 33.12 0.00 -7.51
N ASP A 79 33.63 -0.10 -6.28
CA ASP A 79 32.99 -0.79 -5.13
C ASP A 79 31.66 -0.16 -4.71
N ASP A 80 31.58 1.18 -4.75
CA ASP A 80 30.41 1.93 -4.27
C ASP A 80 29.63 2.60 -5.43
N GLY A 81 30.00 2.31 -6.67
CA GLY A 81 29.57 3.09 -7.83
C GLY A 81 30.14 4.52 -7.84
N ASP A 82 30.09 5.17 -9.00
CA ASP A 82 30.34 6.61 -9.09
C ASP A 82 29.00 7.34 -8.91
N GLU A 83 28.86 8.24 -7.93
CA GLU A 83 27.65 9.06 -7.75
C GLU A 83 27.24 9.79 -9.04
N GLY A 84 28.22 10.11 -9.91
CA GLY A 84 27.98 10.72 -11.23
C GLY A 84 27.46 9.75 -12.29
N ALA A 85 27.54 8.43 -12.09
CA ALA A 85 27.12 7.42 -13.07
C ALA A 85 25.61 7.20 -13.11
N TRP A 86 24.90 7.49 -12.02
CA TRP A 86 23.48 7.12 -11.85
C TRP A 86 22.49 8.12 -12.46
N GLY A 87 22.92 9.33 -12.79
CA GLY A 87 22.07 10.33 -13.45
C GLY A 87 20.87 10.77 -12.60
N ASP A 88 19.68 10.83 -13.21
CA ASP A 88 18.44 11.29 -12.56
C ASP A 88 17.73 10.11 -11.86
N THR A 89 18.12 9.81 -10.62
CA THR A 89 17.51 8.76 -9.80
C THR A 89 16.02 9.02 -9.52
N SER A 90 15.58 10.28 -9.44
CA SER A 90 14.15 10.61 -9.31
C SER A 90 13.34 10.23 -10.55
N SER A 91 13.96 10.15 -11.73
CA SER A 91 13.29 9.61 -12.93
C SER A 91 13.08 8.10 -12.85
N LEU A 92 14.02 7.37 -12.25
CA LEU A 92 13.92 5.94 -12.00
C LEU A 92 12.84 5.64 -10.95
N GLU A 93 12.83 6.38 -9.85
CA GLU A 93 11.80 6.31 -8.81
C GLU A 93 10.40 6.42 -9.42
N ARG A 94 10.10 7.51 -10.14
CA ARG A 94 8.79 7.71 -10.81
C ARG A 94 8.44 6.59 -11.79
N ALA A 95 9.43 6.02 -12.48
CA ALA A 95 9.21 4.91 -13.41
C ALA A 95 8.83 3.63 -12.66
N ILE A 96 9.47 3.35 -11.51
CA ILE A 96 9.15 2.23 -10.62
C ILE A 96 7.74 2.43 -10.06
N GLU A 97 7.44 3.61 -9.51
CA GLU A 97 6.11 3.90 -8.95
C GLU A 97 5.01 3.68 -10.00
N LYS A 98 5.24 4.15 -11.22
CA LYS A 98 4.31 3.95 -12.34
C LYS A 98 4.16 2.47 -12.70
N ALA A 99 5.26 1.74 -12.83
CA ALA A 99 5.22 0.32 -13.19
C ALA A 99 4.47 -0.51 -12.13
N VAL A 100 4.70 -0.21 -10.86
CA VAL A 100 3.98 -0.83 -9.74
C VAL A 100 2.50 -0.47 -9.80
N ALA A 101 2.14 0.81 -9.97
CA ALA A 101 0.75 1.23 -10.08
C ALA A 101 0.00 0.56 -11.25
N ASP A 102 0.65 0.45 -12.42
CA ASP A 102 0.09 -0.24 -13.58
C ASP A 102 -0.10 -1.75 -13.29
N TRP A 103 0.89 -2.42 -12.69
CA TRP A 103 0.79 -3.84 -12.32
C TRP A 103 -0.33 -4.13 -11.30
N LEU A 104 -0.52 -3.24 -10.32
CA LEU A 104 -1.56 -3.39 -9.29
C LEU A 104 -2.98 -3.16 -9.83
N THR A 105 -3.12 -2.58 -11.02
CA THR A 105 -4.42 -2.52 -11.72
C THR A 105 -4.87 -3.93 -12.11
N ASP A 106 -3.93 -4.78 -12.52
CA ASP A 106 -4.19 -6.17 -12.91
C ASP A 106 -4.08 -7.15 -11.73
N VAL A 107 -3.28 -6.81 -10.72
CA VAL A 107 -2.99 -7.64 -9.54
C VAL A 107 -3.20 -6.81 -8.28
N PRO A 108 -4.46 -6.52 -7.90
CA PRO A 108 -4.74 -5.66 -6.76
C PRO A 108 -4.12 -6.21 -5.47
N PRO A 109 -3.47 -5.36 -4.66
CA PRO A 109 -2.76 -5.81 -3.48
C PRO A 109 -3.76 -6.23 -2.40
N LYS A 110 -3.36 -7.18 -1.56
CA LYS A 110 -4.14 -7.52 -0.36
C LYS A 110 -4.09 -6.43 0.71
N THR A 111 -3.11 -5.55 0.63
CA THR A 111 -2.78 -4.53 1.64
C THR A 111 -2.43 -3.22 0.94
N PHE A 112 -3.07 -2.12 1.30
CA PHE A 112 -2.86 -0.82 0.67
C PHE A 112 -3.25 0.33 1.60
N CYS A 113 -2.90 1.55 1.20
CA CYS A 113 -3.29 2.80 1.87
C CYS A 113 -4.32 3.57 1.02
N VAL A 114 -5.04 4.52 1.62
CA VAL A 114 -6.00 5.40 0.94
C VAL A 114 -5.87 6.84 1.44
N ASP A 115 -6.17 7.82 0.59
CA ASP A 115 -5.92 9.24 0.89
C ASP A 115 -7.00 9.91 1.73
N HIS A 116 -8.27 9.53 1.52
CA HIS A 116 -9.40 10.25 2.06
C HIS A 116 -10.41 9.31 2.71
N PHE A 117 -10.51 9.43 4.03
CA PHE A 117 -11.49 8.75 4.85
C PHE A 117 -12.76 9.59 4.95
N ARG A 118 -13.91 8.93 4.85
CA ARG A 118 -15.23 9.54 5.05
C ARG A 118 -15.84 9.15 6.38
N ASN A 119 -15.77 7.87 6.73
CA ASN A 119 -16.30 7.32 7.97
C ASN A 119 -15.31 6.32 8.58
N THR A 120 -15.28 6.25 9.90
CA THR A 120 -14.43 5.32 10.66
C THR A 120 -15.21 4.79 11.85
N GLU A 121 -15.23 3.46 11.99
CA GLU A 121 -15.93 2.76 13.07
C GLU A 121 -15.00 1.82 13.80
N PHE A 122 -15.00 1.90 15.12
CA PHE A 122 -14.13 1.13 15.99
C PHE A 122 -14.89 -0.03 16.60
N PHE A 123 -14.35 -1.21 16.46
CA PHE A 123 -14.83 -2.40 17.12
C PHE A 123 -13.75 -2.82 18.09
N ASN A 124 -13.92 -2.40 19.35
CA ASN A 124 -13.16 -3.01 20.42
C ASN A 124 -13.68 -4.44 20.54
N GLY A 125 -12.78 -5.40 20.44
CA GLY A 125 -13.03 -6.81 20.65
C GLY A 125 -13.86 -7.11 21.90
N ALA A 126 -14.30 -8.35 22.09
CA ALA A 126 -15.03 -8.74 23.30
C ALA A 126 -14.18 -8.38 24.54
N THR A 127 -14.49 -7.24 25.18
CA THR A 127 -13.91 -6.86 26.47
C THR A 127 -14.32 -7.93 27.45
N ALA A 128 -13.37 -8.77 27.86
CA ALA A 128 -13.48 -9.65 29.02
C ALA A 128 -13.70 -8.83 30.30
#